data_AF-A0A2G9M172-F1
#
_entry.id   AF-A0A2G9M172-F1
#
_cell.length_a   1.000
_cell.length_b   1.000
_cell.length_c   1.000
_cell.angle_alpha   90.00
_cell.angle_beta   90.00
_cell.angle_gamma   90.00
#
_symmetry.space_group_name_H-M   'P 1'
#
loop_
_entity.id
_entity.type
_entity.pdbx_description
1 polymer ?
#
loop_
_entity_poly.entity_id
_entity_poly.type
_entity_poly.pdbx_seq_one_letter_code
_entity_poly.pdbx_strand_id
1 'polypeptide(L)'
;FAKLLTDSESLEALGIEKAVADNIKKIVLQRMKPEFVHIKGELKLISYEPNGVEVIKEAIRRGIAANKDPDVELEIKYAGAGIYTAKFTAHEYKEIEKAISAVAEEVNDFMEKNNSEAEFIRNEE
;
A
#
# COMPACT_ATOMS: atom_id res chain seq x y z
N PHE A 1 21.22 -16.63 -3.29
CA PHE A 1 20.69 -17.47 -4.38
C PHE A 1 19.50 -16.82 -5.08
N ALA A 2 18.39 -16.53 -4.39
CA ALA A 2 17.24 -15.79 -4.94
C ALA A 2 17.61 -14.49 -5.69
N LYS A 3 18.35 -13.59 -5.02
CA LYS A 3 18.84 -12.32 -5.59
C LYS A 3 19.71 -12.47 -6.84
N LEU A 4 20.43 -13.58 -6.97
CA LEU A 4 21.29 -13.90 -8.11
C LEU A 4 20.49 -14.37 -9.34
N LEU A 5 19.26 -14.84 -9.14
CA LEU A 5 18.38 -15.35 -10.18
C LEU A 5 17.38 -14.29 -10.68
N THR A 6 17.10 -13.27 -9.88
CA THR A 6 16.25 -12.12 -10.26
C THR A 6 17.03 -10.98 -10.92
N ASP A 7 18.33 -10.90 -10.67
CA ASP A 7 19.21 -9.91 -11.28
C ASP A 7 19.78 -10.43 -12.61
N SER A 8 19.33 -9.82 -13.71
CA SER A 8 19.76 -10.18 -15.07
C SER A 8 21.22 -9.88 -15.33
N GLU A 9 21.78 -8.83 -14.70
CA GLU A 9 23.20 -8.48 -14.84
C GLU A 9 24.11 -9.57 -14.24
N SER A 10 23.67 -10.17 -13.13
CA SER A 10 24.34 -11.31 -12.50
C SER A 10 24.36 -12.57 -13.38
N LEU A 11 23.34 -12.78 -14.22
CA LEU A 11 23.24 -13.94 -15.13
C LEU A 11 24.09 -13.72 -16.40
N GLU A 12 24.11 -12.50 -16.93
CA GLU A 12 24.98 -12.13 -18.06
C GLU A 12 26.47 -12.21 -17.67
N ALA A 13 26.82 -11.83 -16.44
CA ALA A 13 28.18 -11.97 -15.89
C ALA A 13 28.64 -13.44 -15.77
N LEU A 14 27.71 -14.39 -15.74
CA LEU A 14 27.98 -15.83 -15.76
C LEU A 14 28.08 -16.41 -17.18
N GLY A 15 28.00 -15.56 -18.21
CA GLY A 15 28.08 -15.96 -19.62
C GLY A 15 26.77 -16.54 -20.17
N ILE A 16 25.64 -16.30 -19.49
CA ILE A 16 24.32 -16.74 -19.95
C ILE A 16 23.80 -15.73 -20.98
N GLU A 17 23.37 -16.25 -22.13
CA GLU A 17 22.80 -15.44 -23.20
C GLU A 17 21.52 -14.72 -22.71
N LYS A 18 21.37 -13.45 -23.07
CA LYS A 18 20.30 -12.56 -22.56
C LYS A 18 18.90 -13.15 -22.70
N ALA A 19 18.60 -13.79 -23.83
CA ALA A 19 17.32 -14.46 -24.07
C ALA A 19 17.05 -15.61 -23.09
N VAL A 20 18.09 -16.32 -22.66
CA VAL A 20 17.99 -17.40 -21.66
C VAL A 20 17.87 -16.81 -20.26
N ALA A 21 18.62 -15.74 -19.96
CA ALA A 21 18.53 -15.03 -18.68
C ALA A 21 17.11 -14.47 -18.43
N ASP A 22 16.48 -13.87 -19.44
CA ASP A 22 15.12 -13.35 -19.34
C ASP A 22 14.08 -14.46 -19.09
N ASN A 23 14.23 -15.61 -19.75
CA ASN A 23 13.38 -16.77 -19.52
C ASN A 23 13.55 -17.35 -18.12
N ILE A 24 14.79 -17.45 -17.63
CA ILE A 24 15.08 -17.89 -16.26
C ILE A 24 14.44 -16.93 -15.27
N LYS A 25 14.63 -15.61 -15.44
CA LYS A 25 14.02 -14.58 -14.58
C LYS A 25 12.49 -14.72 -14.54
N LYS A 26 11.86 -14.95 -15.69
CA LYS A 26 10.40 -15.13 -15.79
C LYS A 26 9.91 -16.37 -15.05
N ILE A 27 10.62 -17.51 -15.18
CA ILE A 27 10.30 -18.77 -14.49
C ILE A 27 10.51 -18.62 -12.97
N VAL A 28 11.59 -17.94 -12.57
CA VAL A 28 11.92 -17.69 -11.17
C VAL A 28 10.86 -16.79 -10.54
N LEU A 29 10.48 -15.69 -11.18
CA LEU A 29 9.40 -14.80 -10.72
C LEU A 29 8.03 -15.49 -10.68
N GLN A 30 7.77 -16.45 -11.57
CA GLN A 30 6.53 -17.24 -11.53
C GLN A 30 6.49 -18.28 -10.40
N ARG A 31 7.64 -18.83 -10.00
CA ARG A 31 7.72 -19.87 -8.97
C ARG A 31 8.03 -19.34 -7.58
N MET A 32 8.69 -18.20 -7.47
CA MET A 32 8.95 -17.55 -6.20
C MET A 32 7.82 -16.58 -5.88
N LYS A 33 7.21 -16.73 -4.69
CA LYS A 33 6.40 -15.65 -4.13
C LYS A 33 7.32 -14.43 -3.97
N PRO A 34 6.98 -13.26 -4.51
CA PRO A 34 7.71 -12.05 -4.20
C PRO A 34 7.70 -11.83 -2.69
N GLU A 35 8.82 -11.42 -2.12
CA GLU A 35 8.86 -10.93 -0.74
C GLU A 35 8.10 -9.61 -0.73
N PHE A 36 6.86 -9.65 -0.23
CA PHE A 36 6.05 -8.48 0.00
C PHE A 36 6.27 -8.00 1.43
N VAL A 37 6.42 -6.70 1.56
CA VAL A 37 6.36 -6.00 2.84
C VAL A 37 4.92 -5.61 3.09
N HIS A 38 4.48 -5.73 4.34
CA HIS A 38 3.16 -5.27 4.75
C HIS A 38 3.25 -4.34 5.95
N ILE A 39 2.54 -3.21 5.90
CA ILE A 39 2.36 -2.32 7.06
C ILE A 39 0.86 -2.25 7.36
N LYS A 40 0.52 -2.34 8.65
CA LYS A 40 -0.84 -2.17 9.15
C LYS A 40 -0.94 -0.86 9.92
N GLY A 41 -2.07 -0.18 9.78
CA GLY A 41 -2.44 0.97 10.57
C GLY A 41 -3.94 1.01 10.82
N GLU A 42 -4.36 1.88 11.72
CA GLU A 42 -5.75 2.16 12.05
C GLU A 42 -6.07 3.61 11.68
N LEU A 43 -7.12 3.80 10.89
CA LEU A 43 -7.77 5.09 10.70
C LEU A 43 -8.96 5.16 11.66
N LYS A 44 -8.93 6.13 12.57
CA LYS A 44 -10.12 6.54 13.33
C LYS A 44 -10.77 7.70 12.62
N LEU A 45 -12.02 7.53 12.22
CA LEU A 45 -12.79 8.52 11.49
C LEU A 45 -14.09 8.80 12.25
N ILE A 46 -14.29 10.04 12.65
CA ILE A 46 -15.46 10.50 13.40
C ILE A 46 -16.06 11.68 12.65
N SER A 47 -17.35 11.62 12.35
CA SER A 47 -18.08 12.72 11.74
C SER A 47 -19.26 13.11 12.60
N TYR A 48 -19.45 14.42 12.79
CA TYR A 48 -20.55 15.00 13.55
C TYR A 48 -21.67 15.53 12.63
N GLU A 49 -21.49 15.42 11.32
CA GLU A 49 -22.44 15.90 10.33
C GLU A 49 -23.66 14.96 10.21
N PRO A 50 -24.85 15.47 9.88
CA PRO A 50 -26.05 14.64 9.67
C PRO A 50 -25.87 13.55 8.60
N ASN A 51 -24.97 13.77 7.64
CA ASN A 51 -24.60 12.84 6.58
C ASN A 51 -23.23 12.16 6.83
N GLY A 52 -22.79 12.03 8.08
CA GLY A 52 -21.44 11.58 8.43
C GLY A 52 -20.99 10.24 7.84
N VAL A 53 -21.92 9.29 7.63
CA VAL A 53 -21.60 8.01 6.94
C VAL A 53 -21.13 8.25 5.50
N GLU A 54 -21.75 9.18 4.77
CA GLU A 54 -21.36 9.51 3.41
C GLU A 54 -20.04 10.29 3.38
N VAL A 55 -19.81 11.18 4.37
CA VAL A 55 -18.53 11.86 4.54
C VAL A 55 -17.40 10.84 4.73
N ILE A 56 -17.56 9.87 5.64
CA ILE A 56 -16.53 8.86 5.91
C ILE A 56 -16.28 7.98 4.68
N LYS A 57 -17.33 7.54 3.98
CA LYS A 57 -17.18 6.76 2.73
C LYS A 57 -16.39 7.52 1.68
N GLU A 58 -16.68 8.81 1.53
CA GLU A 58 -16.00 9.66 0.55
C GLU A 58 -14.55 9.92 0.95
N ALA A 59 -14.27 10.13 2.24
CA ALA A 59 -12.91 10.24 2.76
C ALA A 59 -12.08 8.99 2.41
N ILE A 60 -12.64 7.80 2.68
CA ILE A 60 -11.98 6.51 2.36
C ILE A 60 -11.75 6.37 0.85
N ARG A 61 -12.74 6.70 0.01
CA ARG A 61 -12.59 6.64 -1.45
C ARG A 61 -11.48 7.56 -1.95
N ARG A 62 -11.42 8.77 -1.43
CA ARG A 62 -10.37 9.75 -1.77
C ARG A 62 -9.00 9.28 -1.32
N GLY A 63 -8.89 8.76 -0.09
CA GLY A 63 -7.67 8.12 0.38
C GLY A 63 -7.20 7.00 -0.55
N ILE A 64 -8.09 6.09 -0.94
CA ILE A 64 -7.75 5.01 -1.90
C ILE A 64 -7.27 5.59 -3.25
N ALA A 65 -7.93 6.64 -3.75
CA ALA A 65 -7.53 7.30 -5.00
C ALA A 65 -6.23 8.13 -4.88
N ALA A 66 -5.85 8.54 -3.67
CA ALA A 66 -4.60 9.25 -3.40
C ALA A 66 -3.38 8.33 -3.53
N ASN A 67 -3.55 7.02 -3.35
CA ASN A 67 -2.53 6.04 -3.69
C ASN A 67 -2.39 5.95 -5.22
N LYS A 68 -1.40 6.68 -5.76
CA LYS A 68 -1.08 6.69 -7.19
C LYS A 68 -0.12 5.58 -7.60
N ASP A 69 0.41 4.83 -6.64
CA ASP A 69 1.38 3.79 -6.89
C ASP A 69 0.66 2.47 -7.21
N PRO A 70 0.74 1.96 -8.45
CA PRO A 70 0.07 0.72 -8.83
C PRO A 70 0.70 -0.51 -8.16
N ASP A 71 1.92 -0.40 -7.65
CA ASP A 71 2.66 -1.49 -7.01
C ASP A 71 2.35 -1.58 -5.50
N VAL A 72 1.56 -0.63 -4.96
CA VAL A 72 1.08 -0.64 -3.58
C VAL A 72 -0.39 -1.06 -3.54
N GLU A 73 -0.66 -2.23 -2.96
CA GLU A 73 -2.01 -2.70 -2.65
C GLU A 73 -2.48 -2.13 -1.30
N LEU A 74 -3.62 -1.44 -1.30
CA LEU A 74 -4.27 -0.86 -0.12
C LEU A 74 -5.60 -1.55 0.14
N GLU A 75 -5.73 -2.15 1.33
CA GLU A 75 -6.97 -2.75 1.83
C GLU A 75 -7.45 -2.00 3.07
N ILE A 76 -8.67 -1.45 3.02
CA ILE A 76 -9.30 -0.77 4.16
C ILE A 76 -10.53 -1.56 4.62
N LYS A 77 -10.58 -1.93 5.90
CA LYS A 77 -11.68 -2.70 6.51
C LYS A 77 -12.24 -1.97 7.72
N TYR A 78 -13.55 -2.05 7.91
CA TYR A 78 -14.18 -1.55 9.12
C TYR A 78 -13.92 -2.52 10.29
N ALA A 79 -13.25 -2.01 11.33
CA ALA A 79 -12.95 -2.76 12.55
C ALA A 79 -14.01 -2.53 13.66
N GLY A 80 -14.76 -1.43 13.59
CA GLY A 80 -15.82 -1.10 14.56
C GLY A 80 -15.63 0.28 15.20
N ALA A 81 -16.70 0.86 15.75
CA ALA A 81 -16.63 2.12 16.53
C ALA A 81 -15.91 3.30 15.83
N GLY A 82 -16.03 3.41 14.51
CA GLY A 82 -15.35 4.45 13.72
C GLY A 82 -13.88 4.14 13.41
N ILE A 83 -13.41 2.94 13.77
CA ILE A 83 -12.07 2.44 13.50
C ILE A 83 -12.08 1.62 12.21
N TYR A 84 -11.12 1.91 11.34
CA TYR A 84 -10.88 1.25 10.07
C TYR A 84 -9.44 0.77 10.01
N THR A 85 -9.22 -0.52 9.79
CA THR A 85 -7.87 -1.07 9.58
C THR A 85 -7.45 -0.82 8.14
N ALA A 86 -6.31 -0.17 7.94
CA ALA A 86 -5.66 -0.01 6.66
C ALA A 86 -4.43 -0.91 6.58
N LYS A 87 -4.36 -1.76 5.56
CA LYS A 87 -3.23 -2.63 5.28
C LYS A 87 -2.63 -2.24 3.93
N PHE A 88 -1.34 -1.93 3.95
CA PHE A 88 -0.54 -1.59 2.78
C PHE A 88 0.40 -2.75 2.47
N THR A 89 0.50 -3.11 1.20
CA THR A 89 1.34 -4.21 0.71
C THR A 89 2.11 -3.76 -0.52
N ALA A 90 3.44 -3.88 -0.50
CA ALA A 90 4.28 -3.54 -1.66
C ALA A 90 5.60 -4.34 -1.64
N HIS A 91 6.44 -4.14 -2.64
CA HIS A 91 7.78 -4.73 -2.70
C HIS A 91 8.79 -3.97 -1.84
N GLU A 92 8.68 -2.64 -1.76
CA GLU A 92 9.58 -1.81 -0.98
C GLU A 92 8.87 -1.02 0.13
N TYR A 93 9.50 -0.93 1.31
CA TYR A 93 9.01 -0.08 2.42
C TYR A 93 8.80 1.38 2.00
N LYS A 94 9.67 1.92 1.14
CA LYS A 94 9.60 3.32 0.71
C LYS A 94 8.34 3.64 -0.11
N GLU A 95 7.87 2.67 -0.90
CA GLU A 95 6.63 2.79 -1.66
C GLU A 95 5.44 2.86 -0.70
N ILE A 96 5.44 1.98 0.31
CA ILE A 96 4.41 1.97 1.35
C ILE A 96 4.38 3.27 2.14
N GLU A 97 5.53 3.80 2.58
CA GLU A 97 5.57 5.06 3.35
C GLU A 97 4.99 6.23 2.55
N LYS A 98 5.33 6.33 1.25
CA LYS A 98 4.76 7.36 0.38
C LYS A 98 3.24 7.22 0.25
N ALA A 99 2.75 5.99 0.07
CA ALA A 99 1.32 5.72 -0.02
C ALA A 99 0.60 6.03 1.29
N ILE A 100 1.19 5.68 2.46
CA ILE A 100 0.63 6.00 3.78
C ILE A 100 0.52 7.52 3.94
N SER A 101 1.57 8.28 3.64
CA SER A 101 1.53 9.75 3.76
C SER A 101 0.46 10.35 2.85
N ALA A 102 0.40 9.93 1.57
CA ALA A 102 -0.58 10.46 0.62
C ALA A 102 -2.02 10.15 1.03
N VAL A 103 -2.29 8.93 1.51
CA VAL A 103 -3.62 8.51 1.98
C VAL A 103 -4.00 9.28 3.25
N ALA A 104 -3.09 9.39 4.22
CA ALA A 104 -3.36 10.06 5.48
C ALA A 104 -3.62 11.56 5.28
N GLU A 105 -2.83 12.23 4.43
CA GLU A 105 -2.99 13.64 4.10
C GLU A 105 -4.34 13.91 3.43
N GLU A 106 -4.70 13.18 2.36
CA GLU A 106 -5.98 13.40 1.66
C GLU A 106 -7.18 13.11 2.56
N VAL A 107 -7.13 12.06 3.38
CA VAL A 107 -8.22 11.72 4.31
C VAL A 107 -8.37 12.81 5.37
N ASN A 108 -7.27 13.26 5.96
CA ASN A 108 -7.32 14.30 6.99
C ASN A 108 -7.85 15.63 6.41
N ASP A 109 -7.31 16.05 5.27
CA ASP A 109 -7.74 17.24 4.56
C ASP A 109 -9.23 17.22 4.23
N PHE A 110 -9.74 16.09 3.75
CA PHE A 110 -11.15 15.96 3.42
C PHE A 110 -12.03 15.97 4.66
N MET A 111 -11.63 15.28 5.73
CA MET A 111 -12.39 15.22 6.98
C MET A 111 -12.45 16.57 7.68
N GLU A 112 -11.32 17.28 7.77
CA GLU A 112 -11.25 18.64 8.34
C GLU A 112 -12.15 19.62 7.58
N LYS A 113 -12.17 19.57 6.24
CA LYS A 113 -13.06 20.40 5.41
C LYS A 113 -14.55 20.14 5.63
N ASN A 114 -14.90 18.97 6.18
CA ASN A 114 -16.27 18.56 6.48
C ASN A 114 -16.54 18.53 8.01
N ASN A 115 -15.86 19.36 8.80
CA ASN A 115 -16.00 19.45 10.26
C ASN A 115 -15.95 18.09 10.98
N SER A 116 -15.12 17.19 10.47
CA SER A 116 -15.00 15.81 10.93
C SER A 116 -13.55 15.55 11.34
N GLU A 117 -13.35 14.58 12.22
CA GLU A 117 -12.04 14.24 12.78
C GLU A 117 -11.47 12.98 12.12
N ALA A 118 -10.17 13.00 11.84
CA ALA A 118 -9.42 11.86 11.36
C ALA A 118 -8.12 11.69 12.17
N GLU A 119 -7.81 10.46 12.56
CA GLU A 119 -6.54 10.11 13.21
C GLU A 119 -6.01 8.83 12.56
N PHE A 120 -4.75 8.86 12.11
CA PHE A 120 -4.05 7.68 11.62
C PHE A 120 -3.04 7.19 12.68
N ILE A 121 -3.25 5.96 13.16
CA ILE A 121 -2.39 5.31 14.14
C ILE A 121 -1.66 4.17 13.45
N ARG A 122 -0.34 4.20 13.49
CA ARG A 122 0.49 3.12 12.96
C ARG A 122 0.59 2.01 14.01
N ASN A 123 0.24 0.79 13.62
CA ASN A 123 0.47 -0.39 14.44
C ASN A 123 1.82 -1.00 14.02
N GLU A 124 2.84 -0.82 14.85
CA GLU A 124 4.11 -1.55 14.69
C GLU A 124 3.89 -2.98 15.25
N GLU A 125 3.81 -3.96 14.35
CA GLU A 125 3.98 -5.40 14.66
C GLU A 125 5.36 -5.87 14.20
#